data_AF-A0A1F6BPD9-F1
#
_entry.id   AF-A0A1F6BPD9-F1
#
_cell.length_a   1.000
_cell.length_b   1.000
_cell.length_c   1.000
_cell.angle_alpha   90.00
_cell.angle_beta   90.00
_cell.angle_gamma   90.00
#
_symmetry.space_group_name_H-M   'P 1'
#
loop_
_entity.id
_entity.type
_entity.pdbx_description
1 polymer ?
#
loop_
_entity_poly.entity_id
_entity_poly.type
_entity_poly.pdbx_seq_one_letter_code
_entity_poly.pdbx_strand_id
1 'polypeptide(L)'
;MELTYPADLLRVNSFTFGTSWMPVSQPGYDSIDNINGILVKTAGYPGGIASQATFGTISFFARKTGTGIIKLGSNSLALDATNQNLLALGNVQTSFSIAAAPVSAPVEEPVTEEPTTEVQAPEENVVTAEIPQTNFLADLSVAWGGTGQLTLVTVITGLCLIALIVIGSKEWKAMQKRKKI
;
A
#
# COMPACT_ATOMS: atom_id res chain seq x y z
N MET A 1 -6.94 -7.39 -15.84
CA MET A 1 -7.53 -6.78 -14.62
C MET A 1 -6.43 -6.08 -13.85
N GLU A 2 -6.67 -4.84 -13.47
CA GLU A 2 -5.86 -4.05 -12.54
C GLU A 2 -6.71 -3.77 -11.29
N LEU A 3 -6.14 -3.95 -10.10
CA LEU A 3 -6.84 -3.73 -8.84
C LEU A 3 -5.94 -2.93 -7.90
N THR A 4 -6.52 -1.90 -7.28
CA THR A 4 -5.82 -1.02 -6.33
C THR A 4 -6.32 -1.26 -4.91
N TYR A 5 -5.40 -1.22 -3.95
CA TYR A 5 -5.68 -1.48 -2.54
C TYR A 5 -4.76 -0.63 -1.64
N PRO A 6 -5.18 -0.31 -0.40
CA PRO A 6 -4.37 0.45 0.54
C PRO A 6 -3.18 -0.39 1.05
N ALA A 7 -1.98 -0.14 0.53
CA ALA A 7 -0.77 -0.91 0.82
C ALA A 7 -0.28 -0.78 2.28
N ASP A 8 -0.70 0.27 2.98
CA ASP A 8 -0.45 0.49 4.40
C ASP A 8 -1.30 -0.43 5.29
N LEU A 9 -2.48 -0.84 4.81
CA LEU A 9 -3.39 -1.76 5.51
C LEU A 9 -3.27 -3.20 5.04
N LEU A 10 -3.03 -3.43 3.75
CA LEU A 10 -3.07 -4.75 3.12
C LEU A 10 -1.77 -5.06 2.36
N ARG A 11 -1.40 -6.34 2.37
CA ARG A 11 -0.38 -6.93 1.48
C ARG A 11 -1.01 -8.10 0.75
N VAL A 12 -0.95 -8.13 -0.58
CA VAL A 12 -1.30 -9.33 -1.34
C VAL A 12 -0.32 -10.45 -0.95
N ASN A 13 -0.87 -11.55 -0.48
CA ASN A 13 -0.16 -12.79 -0.18
C ASN A 13 -0.13 -13.70 -1.41
N SER A 14 -1.29 -13.92 -2.01
CA SER A 14 -1.44 -14.81 -3.15
C SER A 14 -2.63 -14.43 -4.02
N PHE A 15 -2.61 -14.93 -5.25
CA PHE A 15 -3.74 -14.88 -6.16
C PHE A 15 -3.88 -16.24 -6.85
N THR A 16 -5.11 -16.72 -6.93
CA THR A 16 -5.44 -17.95 -7.66
C THR A 16 -6.51 -17.63 -8.69
N PHE A 17 -6.28 -18.01 -9.94
CA PHE A 17 -7.28 -17.87 -10.99
C PHE A 17 -8.49 -18.77 -10.71
N GLY A 18 -9.67 -18.32 -11.12
CA GLY A 18 -10.87 -19.17 -11.10
C GLY A 18 -10.73 -20.34 -12.07
N THR A 19 -11.67 -21.29 -12.00
CA THR A 19 -11.71 -22.44 -12.89
C THR A 19 -11.78 -22.01 -14.37
N SER A 20 -11.09 -22.74 -15.24
CA SER A 20 -11.09 -22.57 -16.71
C SER A 20 -10.44 -21.29 -17.25
N TRP A 21 -9.89 -20.43 -16.40
CA TRP A 21 -9.04 -19.32 -16.85
C TRP A 21 -7.65 -19.82 -17.24
N MET A 22 -7.17 -19.35 -18.39
CA MET A 22 -5.81 -19.58 -18.88
C MET A 22 -4.95 -18.35 -18.58
N PRO A 23 -4.04 -18.42 -17.59
CA PRO A 23 -3.24 -17.27 -17.19
C PRO A 23 -2.24 -16.85 -18.26
N VAL A 24 -1.98 -15.55 -18.35
CA VAL A 24 -0.88 -14.98 -19.14
C VAL A 24 0.26 -14.62 -18.20
N SER A 25 1.25 -15.51 -18.09
CA SER A 25 2.43 -15.32 -17.25
C SER A 25 3.55 -14.64 -18.02
N GLN A 26 3.41 -13.32 -18.24
CA GLN A 26 4.44 -12.48 -18.85
C GLN A 26 4.65 -11.20 -18.02
N PRO A 27 5.89 -10.65 -17.99
CA PRO A 27 6.15 -9.37 -17.33
C PRO A 27 5.18 -8.29 -17.80
N GLY A 28 4.59 -7.56 -16.85
CA GLY A 28 3.61 -6.51 -17.12
C GLY A 28 2.16 -6.98 -17.28
N TYR A 29 1.93 -8.28 -17.48
CA TYR A 29 0.59 -8.89 -17.56
C TYR A 29 0.20 -9.64 -16.28
N ASP A 30 1.20 -10.04 -15.51
CA ASP A 30 1.08 -10.57 -14.17
C ASP A 30 2.07 -9.84 -13.26
N SER A 31 1.55 -9.08 -12.28
CA SER A 31 2.37 -8.35 -11.32
C SER A 31 1.65 -8.15 -9.98
N ILE A 32 2.43 -8.18 -8.90
CA ILE A 32 2.00 -7.83 -7.54
C ILE A 32 2.95 -6.74 -7.03
N ASP A 33 2.46 -5.52 -6.93
CA ASP A 33 3.17 -4.38 -6.34
C ASP A 33 2.58 -4.07 -4.96
N ASN A 34 3.20 -4.66 -3.94
CA ASN A 34 2.84 -4.45 -2.54
C ASN A 34 3.34 -3.13 -1.93
N ILE A 35 4.07 -2.31 -2.69
CA ILE A 35 4.53 -0.99 -2.26
C ILE A 35 3.48 0.06 -2.65
N ASN A 36 3.06 0.05 -3.91
CA ASN A 36 2.07 0.99 -4.44
C ASN A 36 0.62 0.50 -4.31
N GLY A 37 0.43 -0.76 -3.92
CA GLY A 37 -0.91 -1.33 -3.72
C GLY A 37 -1.61 -1.66 -5.03
N ILE A 38 -0.89 -2.26 -5.98
CA ILE A 38 -1.39 -2.56 -7.32
C ILE A 38 -1.23 -4.05 -7.60
N LEU A 39 -2.31 -4.69 -8.05
CA LEU A 39 -2.33 -6.07 -8.55
C LEU A 39 -2.76 -6.06 -10.01
N VAL A 40 -1.94 -6.62 -10.90
CA VAL A 40 -2.28 -6.84 -12.30
C VAL A 40 -2.33 -8.33 -12.57
N LYS A 41 -3.46 -8.81 -13.09
CA LYS A 41 -3.65 -10.20 -13.52
C LYS A 41 -4.36 -10.24 -14.87
N THR A 42 -3.84 -11.07 -15.76
CA THR A 42 -4.37 -11.25 -17.11
C THR A 42 -4.57 -12.73 -17.39
N ALA A 43 -5.71 -13.07 -17.97
CA ALA A 43 -6.02 -14.41 -18.43
C ALA A 43 -7.04 -14.37 -19.57
N GLY A 44 -7.03 -15.41 -20.39
CA GLY A 44 -8.10 -15.69 -21.35
C GLY A 44 -9.05 -16.76 -20.80
N TYR A 45 -10.29 -16.76 -21.28
CA TYR A 45 -11.27 -17.81 -20.98
C TYR A 45 -11.62 -18.54 -22.29
N PRO A 46 -11.13 -19.77 -22.51
CA PRO A 46 -11.37 -20.51 -23.74
C PRO A 46 -12.86 -20.66 -24.05
N GLY A 47 -13.25 -20.39 -25.29
CA GLY A 47 -14.65 -20.41 -25.72
C GLY A 47 -15.48 -19.19 -25.27
N GLY A 48 -14.89 -18.27 -24.51
CA GLY A 48 -15.57 -17.08 -24.00
C GLY A 48 -16.50 -17.37 -22.82
N ILE A 49 -17.12 -16.31 -22.31
CA ILE A 49 -17.96 -16.33 -21.12
C ILE A 49 -19.34 -15.81 -21.51
N ALA A 50 -20.38 -16.64 -21.32
CA ALA A 50 -21.77 -16.29 -21.62
C ALA A 50 -22.60 -15.90 -20.37
N SER A 51 -22.06 -16.16 -19.18
CA SER A 51 -22.67 -15.88 -17.87
C SER A 51 -21.59 -15.52 -16.86
N GLN A 52 -21.94 -14.99 -15.69
CA GLN A 52 -20.95 -14.55 -14.70
C GLN A 52 -19.93 -15.66 -14.36
N ALA A 53 -18.64 -15.30 -14.38
CA ALA A 53 -17.54 -16.17 -13.97
C ALA A 53 -16.63 -15.45 -12.98
N THR A 54 -16.16 -16.16 -11.95
CA THR A 54 -15.17 -15.63 -11.02
C THR A 54 -13.80 -15.60 -11.70
N PHE A 55 -13.20 -14.42 -11.81
CA PHE A 55 -11.87 -14.26 -12.40
C PHE A 55 -10.76 -14.88 -11.54
N GLY A 56 -10.84 -14.70 -10.22
CA GLY A 56 -9.92 -15.31 -9.27
C GLY A 56 -10.16 -14.85 -7.84
N THR A 57 -9.32 -15.34 -6.95
CA THR A 57 -9.36 -15.07 -5.51
C THR A 57 -8.04 -14.46 -5.09
N ILE A 58 -8.10 -13.33 -4.39
CA ILE A 58 -6.92 -12.67 -3.81
C ILE A 58 -6.91 -12.96 -2.31
N SER A 59 -5.79 -13.45 -1.79
CA SER A 59 -5.55 -13.53 -0.35
C SER A 59 -4.69 -12.35 0.09
N PHE A 60 -5.11 -11.65 1.14
CA PHE A 60 -4.36 -10.55 1.72
C PHE A 60 -3.89 -10.89 3.13
N PHE A 61 -2.71 -10.40 3.49
CA PHE A 61 -2.33 -10.20 4.89
C PHE A 61 -2.75 -8.80 5.33
N ALA A 62 -3.43 -8.73 6.47
CA ALA A 62 -3.66 -7.49 7.18
C ALA A 62 -2.37 -7.03 7.86
N ARG A 63 -1.98 -5.77 7.63
CA ARG A 63 -0.80 -5.13 8.26
C ARG A 63 -1.16 -4.31 9.48
N LYS A 64 -2.35 -3.68 9.46
CA LYS A 64 -2.83 -2.75 10.49
C LYS A 64 -4.34 -2.85 10.59
N THR A 65 -4.88 -2.43 11.74
CA THR A 65 -6.32 -2.21 11.91
C THR A 65 -6.77 -0.98 11.12
N GLY A 66 -8.04 -0.93 10.75
CA GLY A 66 -8.60 0.20 10.02
C GLY A 66 -9.67 -0.21 9.01
N THR A 67 -10.11 0.75 8.20
CA THR A 67 -11.05 0.53 7.10
C THR A 67 -10.44 1.01 5.80
N GLY A 68 -10.81 0.38 4.70
CA GLY A 68 -10.27 0.71 3.40
C GLY A 68 -11.19 0.31 2.26
N ILE A 69 -10.78 0.66 1.05
CA ILE A 69 -11.51 0.34 -0.17
C ILE A 69 -10.54 -0.35 -1.13
N ILE A 70 -10.97 -1.47 -1.69
CA ILE A 70 -10.33 -2.13 -2.81
C ILE A 70 -11.11 -1.76 -4.07
N LYS A 71 -10.43 -1.32 -5.13
CA LYS A 71 -11.06 -0.81 -6.34
C LYS A 71 -10.52 -1.52 -7.58
N LEU A 72 -11.38 -1.70 -8.57
CA LEU A 72 -10.93 -2.05 -9.90
C LEU A 72 -10.29 -0.82 -10.55
N GLY A 73 -9.07 -0.96 -11.05
CA GLY A 73 -8.32 0.11 -11.72
C GLY A 73 -8.88 0.42 -13.12
N SER A 74 -8.66 1.65 -13.58
CA SER A 74 -9.17 2.15 -14.86
C SER A 74 -8.57 1.46 -16.09
N ASN A 75 -7.43 0.79 -15.92
CA ASN A 75 -6.79 0.03 -17.00
C ASN A 75 -7.35 -1.39 -17.15
N SER A 76 -8.39 -1.74 -16.39
CA SER A 76 -9.02 -3.05 -16.49
C SER A 76 -9.85 -3.20 -17.76
N LEU A 77 -9.64 -4.31 -18.45
CA LEU A 77 -10.36 -4.68 -19.67
C LEU A 77 -10.99 -6.06 -19.52
N ALA A 78 -12.19 -6.24 -20.08
CA ALA A 78 -12.75 -7.55 -20.42
C ALA A 78 -13.19 -7.47 -21.88
N LEU A 79 -12.48 -8.18 -22.75
CA LEU A 79 -12.67 -8.07 -24.20
C LEU A 79 -13.60 -9.16 -24.70
N ASP A 80 -14.50 -8.82 -25.61
CA ASP A 80 -15.31 -9.79 -26.36
C ASP A 80 -14.57 -10.35 -27.58
N ALA A 81 -15.25 -11.20 -28.35
CA ALA A 81 -14.70 -11.80 -29.56
C ALA A 81 -14.36 -10.78 -30.68
N THR A 82 -14.86 -9.55 -30.58
CA THR A 82 -14.57 -8.43 -31.49
C THR A 82 -13.56 -7.43 -30.93
N ASN A 83 -12.91 -7.77 -29.81
CA ASN A 83 -11.99 -6.92 -29.05
C ASN A 83 -12.62 -5.66 -28.43
N GLN A 84 -13.95 -5.65 -28.26
CA GLN A 84 -14.62 -4.56 -27.58
C GLN A 84 -14.57 -4.78 -26.07
N ASN A 85 -14.23 -3.71 -25.33
CA ASN A 85 -14.23 -3.75 -23.88
C ASN A 85 -15.66 -3.74 -23.35
N LEU A 86 -16.05 -4.82 -22.68
CA LEU A 86 -17.34 -4.99 -22.03
C LEU A 86 -17.35 -4.49 -20.57
N LEU A 87 -16.19 -4.14 -20.00
CA LEU A 87 -16.17 -3.50 -18.69
C LEU A 87 -16.68 -2.07 -18.81
N ALA A 88 -17.94 -1.87 -18.42
CA ALA A 88 -18.41 -0.58 -17.97
C ALA A 88 -17.75 -0.30 -16.60
N LEU A 89 -16.57 0.30 -16.63
CA LEU A 89 -15.80 0.70 -15.46
C LEU A 89 -16.53 1.84 -14.71
N GLY A 90 -17.66 1.53 -14.07
CA GLY A 90 -18.22 2.37 -13.03
C GLY A 90 -17.35 2.35 -11.77
N ASN A 91 -17.90 2.78 -10.64
CA ASN A 91 -17.22 2.71 -9.34
C ASN A 91 -17.23 1.27 -8.78
N VAL A 92 -16.60 0.32 -9.49
CA VAL A 92 -16.49 -1.08 -9.04
C VAL A 92 -15.49 -1.14 -7.90
N GLN A 93 -16.01 -1.22 -6.68
CA GLN A 93 -15.21 -1.21 -5.45
C GLN A 93 -15.88 -2.01 -4.34
N THR A 94 -15.09 -2.41 -3.35
CA THR A 94 -15.56 -3.02 -2.12
C THR A 94 -14.86 -2.41 -0.92
N SER A 95 -15.58 -2.21 0.18
CA SER A 95 -15.01 -1.75 1.44
C SER A 95 -14.71 -2.93 2.36
N PHE A 96 -13.73 -2.74 3.25
CA PHE A 96 -13.39 -3.71 4.26
C PHE A 96 -13.06 -3.03 5.60
N SER A 97 -13.08 -3.81 6.67
CA SER A 97 -12.60 -3.42 8.00
C SER A 97 -11.68 -4.50 8.57
N ILE A 98 -10.62 -4.08 9.25
CA ILE A 98 -9.67 -4.93 9.95
C ILE A 98 -9.76 -4.57 11.44
N ALA A 99 -10.26 -5.50 12.23
CA ALA A 99 -10.31 -5.39 13.67
C ALA A 99 -8.96 -5.81 14.30
N ALA A 100 -8.70 -5.33 15.51
CA ALA A 100 -7.59 -5.82 16.30
C ALA A 100 -7.79 -7.32 16.60
N ALA A 101 -6.68 -8.07 16.68
CA ALA A 101 -6.76 -9.41 17.20
C ALA A 101 -7.32 -9.36 18.64
N PRO A 102 -8.20 -10.29 19.03
CA PRO A 102 -8.69 -10.34 20.40
C PRO A 102 -7.48 -10.57 21.32
N VAL A 103 -7.27 -9.66 22.27
CA VAL A 103 -6.30 -9.87 23.35
C VAL A 103 -6.89 -10.97 24.21
N SER A 104 -6.21 -12.12 24.29
CA SER A 104 -6.56 -13.15 25.26
C SER A 104 -6.53 -12.52 26.66
N ALA A 105 -7.63 -12.62 27.40
CA ALA A 105 -7.69 -12.14 28.78
C ALA A 105 -6.52 -12.75 29.57
N PRO A 106 -5.91 -12.00 30.52
CA PRO A 106 -4.96 -12.59 31.45
C PRO A 106 -5.61 -13.82 32.09
N VAL A 107 -4.96 -14.97 31.96
CA VAL A 107 -5.28 -16.12 32.81
C VAL A 107 -5.02 -15.63 34.23
N GLU A 108 -6.07 -15.44 35.03
CA GLU A 108 -5.92 -15.21 36.46
C GLU A 108 -5.14 -16.41 37.02
N GLU A 109 -3.88 -16.17 37.41
CA GLU A 109 -3.18 -17.13 38.25
C GLU A 109 -4.01 -17.33 39.51
N PRO A 110 -4.26 -18.58 39.96
CA PRO A 110 -5.03 -18.82 41.16
C PRO A 110 -4.32 -18.15 42.34
N VAL A 111 -4.98 -17.12 42.90
CA VAL A 111 -4.57 -16.49 44.15
C VAL A 111 -4.59 -17.58 45.22
N THR A 112 -3.41 -18.02 45.65
CA THR A 112 -3.26 -18.81 46.86
C THR A 112 -3.43 -17.83 48.02
N GLU A 113 -4.57 -17.90 48.71
CA GLU A 113 -4.82 -17.12 49.91
C GLU A 113 -3.83 -17.54 51.01
N GLU A 114 -2.85 -16.67 51.28
CA GLU A 114 -2.01 -16.77 52.48
C GLU A 114 -2.78 -16.16 53.66
N PRO A 115 -2.85 -16.81 54.84
CA PRO A 115 -3.64 -16.31 55.95
C PRO A 115 -2.97 -15.09 56.60
N THR A 116 -3.70 -13.97 56.57
CA THR A 116 -3.39 -12.71 57.27
C THR A 116 -3.21 -12.95 58.77
N THR A 117 -1.99 -12.73 59.27
CA THR A 117 -1.73 -12.55 60.70
C THR A 117 -1.73 -11.05 61.00
N GLU A 118 -2.70 -10.61 61.79
CA GLU A 118 -2.81 -9.27 62.35
C GLU A 118 -1.82 -9.11 63.52
N VAL A 119 -0.88 -8.17 63.42
CA VAL A 119 -0.06 -7.70 64.56
C VAL A 119 0.00 -6.17 64.51
N GLN A 120 -0.48 -5.54 65.58
CA GLN A 120 -0.45 -4.10 65.83
C GLN A 120 0.97 -3.56 66.13
N ALA A 121 1.12 -2.26 65.83
CA ALA A 121 2.30 -1.38 65.84
C ALA A 121 3.04 -1.23 67.19
N PRO A 122 4.25 -0.63 67.22
CA PRO A 122 4.34 0.84 67.31
C PRO A 122 5.51 1.54 66.57
N GLU A 123 5.19 2.78 66.15
CA GLU A 123 5.94 4.05 66.08
C GLU A 123 7.39 4.20 65.54
N GLU A 124 7.50 5.23 64.66
CA GLU A 124 8.56 6.25 64.53
C GLU A 124 9.96 5.84 64.03
N ASN A 125 10.29 6.18 62.76
CA ASN A 125 11.45 7.04 62.48
C ASN A 125 11.39 7.66 61.06
N VAL A 126 11.81 8.91 61.00
CA VAL A 126 11.91 9.82 59.86
C VAL A 126 12.99 9.38 58.88
N VAL A 127 12.71 9.30 57.57
CA VAL A 127 13.65 9.76 56.52
C VAL A 127 12.88 10.22 55.28
N THR A 128 12.95 11.51 55.01
CA THR A 128 12.72 12.16 53.72
C THR A 128 13.60 11.54 52.63
N ALA A 129 13.00 11.07 51.53
CA ALA A 129 13.72 10.82 50.28
C ALA A 129 12.96 11.49 49.12
N GLU A 130 13.69 12.38 48.45
CA GLU A 130 13.26 13.27 47.39
C GLU A 130 12.88 12.50 46.10
N ILE A 131 11.85 13.01 45.41
CA ILE A 131 11.43 12.52 44.09
C ILE A 131 12.36 13.16 43.04
N PRO A 132 13.13 12.40 42.25
CA PRO A 132 13.76 13.00 41.07
C PRO A 132 12.68 13.18 40.01
N GLN A 133 12.22 14.42 39.85
CA GLN A 133 11.47 14.84 38.66
C GLN A 133 12.43 14.79 37.46
N THR A 134 12.40 13.70 36.70
CA THR A 134 13.08 13.64 35.41
C THR A 134 12.31 14.49 34.41
N ASN A 135 12.91 15.63 34.07
CA ASN A 135 12.49 16.54 33.01
C ASN A 135 12.28 15.77 31.69
N PHE A 136 11.02 15.52 31.38
CA PHE A 136 10.55 15.29 30.02
C PHE A 136 10.72 16.63 29.28
N LEU A 137 11.38 16.62 28.11
CA LEU A 137 11.70 17.75 27.20
C LEU A 137 13.18 18.16 27.14
N ALA A 138 14.04 17.24 26.67
CA ALA A 138 15.29 17.62 25.99
C ALA A 138 15.84 16.49 25.11
N ASP A 139 15.10 16.08 24.07
CA ASP A 139 15.75 15.58 22.86
C ASP A 139 14.86 15.80 21.62
N LEU A 140 14.83 17.05 21.16
CA LEU A 140 14.52 17.40 19.78
C LEU A 140 15.78 18.03 19.18
N SER A 141 16.81 17.22 19.01
CA SER A 141 17.94 17.58 18.16
C SER A 141 17.59 17.25 16.70
N VAL A 142 17.04 18.25 16.01
CA VAL A 142 16.87 18.22 14.56
C VAL A 142 18.27 18.33 13.94
N ALA A 143 18.82 17.21 13.48
CA ALA A 143 20.03 17.20 12.68
C ALA A 143 19.71 17.71 11.25
N TRP A 144 19.75 19.02 11.08
CA TRP A 144 19.98 19.65 9.77
C TRP A 144 21.48 19.55 9.48
N GLY A 145 21.86 18.66 8.59
CA GLY A 145 23.26 18.52 8.19
C GLY A 145 23.46 17.35 7.22
N GLY A 146 23.27 17.60 5.93
CA GLY A 146 23.44 16.60 4.89
C GLY A 146 23.35 17.16 3.48
N THR A 147 23.93 18.33 3.23
CA THR A 147 24.35 18.72 1.90
C THR A 147 25.41 17.74 1.40
N GLY A 148 25.16 17.12 0.23
CA GLY A 148 26.23 16.54 -0.59
C GLY A 148 26.04 15.09 -1.02
N GLN A 149 25.16 14.85 -2.00
CA GLN A 149 25.50 14.00 -3.14
C GLN A 149 24.53 14.27 -4.31
N LEU A 150 24.92 15.20 -5.17
CA LEU A 150 24.35 15.33 -6.51
C LEU A 150 24.79 14.11 -7.31
N THR A 151 23.93 13.09 -7.37
CA THR A 151 24.12 11.96 -8.28
C THR A 151 24.10 12.47 -9.72
N LEU A 152 25.13 12.15 -10.49
CA LEU A 152 25.33 12.50 -11.92
C LEU A 152 24.12 12.23 -12.84
N VAL A 153 23.11 11.51 -12.37
CA VAL A 153 21.87 11.17 -13.07
C VAL A 153 20.98 12.40 -13.33
N THR A 154 20.93 13.41 -12.43
CA THR A 154 20.03 14.57 -12.62
C THR A 154 20.53 15.57 -13.67
N VAL A 155 21.84 15.67 -13.88
CA VAL A 155 22.44 16.55 -14.90
C VAL A 155 22.14 16.02 -16.31
N ILE A 156 22.14 14.71 -16.52
CA ILE A 156 21.83 14.09 -17.82
C ILE A 156 20.35 14.25 -18.16
N THR A 157 19.44 14.01 -17.22
CA THR A 157 17.99 14.18 -17.47
C THR A 157 17.62 15.64 -17.72
N GLY A 158 18.27 16.57 -17.01
CA GLY A 158 18.10 18.02 -17.23
C GLY A 158 18.60 18.47 -18.61
N LEU A 159 19.77 18.01 -19.06
CA LEU A 159 20.30 18.31 -20.39
C LEU A 159 19.45 17.71 -21.51
N CYS A 160 18.93 16.48 -21.35
CA CYS A 160 18.03 15.86 -22.32
C CYS A 160 16.73 16.65 -22.50
N LEU A 161 16.12 17.15 -21.42
CA LEU A 161 14.90 17.96 -21.52
C LEU A 161 15.15 19.31 -22.22
N ILE A 162 16.27 19.97 -21.93
CA ILE A 162 16.64 21.23 -22.59
C ILE A 162 16.89 20.99 -24.09
N ALA A 163 17.58 19.91 -24.47
CA ALA A 163 17.84 19.57 -25.86
C ALA A 163 16.53 19.30 -26.65
N LEU A 164 15.56 18.59 -26.06
CA LEU A 164 14.26 18.33 -26.69
C LEU A 164 13.44 19.62 -26.88
N ILE A 165 13.47 20.54 -25.92
CA ILE A 165 12.80 21.85 -26.04
C ILE A 165 13.43 22.68 -27.15
N VAL A 166 14.77 22.69 -27.25
CA VAL A 166 15.48 23.43 -28.31
C VAL A 166 15.18 22.84 -29.70
N ILE A 167 15.23 21.52 -29.85
CA ILE A 167 14.91 20.84 -31.12
C ILE A 167 13.45 21.11 -31.53
N GLY A 168 12.49 20.90 -30.61
CA GLY A 168 11.07 21.16 -30.86
C GLY A 168 10.78 22.62 -31.23
N SER A 169 11.47 23.59 -30.61
CA SER A 169 11.31 25.01 -30.94
C SER A 169 11.80 25.37 -32.35
N LYS A 170 12.83 24.68 -32.84
CA LYS A 170 13.40 24.89 -34.18
C LYS A 170 12.47 24.33 -35.27
N GLU A 171 11.89 23.17 -35.03
CA GLU A 171 10.93 22.53 -35.95
C GLU A 171 9.60 23.28 -36.01
N TRP A 172 9.10 23.78 -34.87
CA TRP A 172 7.91 24.64 -34.85
C TRP A 172 8.10 25.90 -35.70
N LYS A 173 9.24 26.57 -35.57
CA LYS A 173 9.56 27.76 -36.38
C LYS A 173 9.70 27.43 -37.87
N ALA A 174 10.25 26.28 -38.24
CA ALA A 174 10.31 25.82 -39.62
C ALA A 174 8.92 25.51 -40.21
N MET A 175 8.03 24.91 -39.43
CA MET A 175 6.65 24.65 -39.84
C MET A 175 5.82 25.93 -40.02
N GLN A 176 6.00 26.93 -39.15
CA GLN A 176 5.35 28.24 -39.31
C GLN A 176 5.81 28.96 -40.59
N LYS A 177 7.06 28.77 -41.00
CA LYS A 177 7.60 29.38 -42.24
C LYS A 177 7.07 28.70 -43.51
N ARG A 178 6.81 27.39 -43.48
CA ARG A 178 6.22 26.63 -44.60
C ARG A 178 4.73 26.90 -44.81
N LYS A 179 3.99 27.31 -43.77
CA LYS A 179 2.57 27.69 -43.89
C LYS A 179 2.33 29.11 -44.44
N LYS A 180 3.40 29.89 -44.68
CA LYS A 180 3.34 31.27 -45.18
C LYS A 180 3.80 31.41 -46.65
N ILE A 181 3.96 30.30 -47.36
CA ILE A 181 4.17 30.22 -48.82
C ILE A 181 2.97 29.46 -49.37
#